data_AF-A0ABD4ZGM8-F1
#
_entry.id   AF-A0ABD4ZGM8-F1
#
_cell.length_a   1.000
_cell.length_b   1.000
_cell.length_c   1.000
_cell.angle_alpha   90.00
_cell.angle_beta   90.00
_cell.angle_gamma   90.00
#
_symmetry.space_group_name_H-M   'P 1'
#
loop_
_entity.id
_entity.type
_entity.pdbx_description
1 polymer ?
#
loop_
_entity_poly.entity_id
_entity_poly.type
_entity_poly.pdbx_seq_one_letter_code
_entity_poly.pdbx_strand_id
1 'polypeptide(L)' 'EYTPVKLNEKVLDHDETIRPDTSLDALGQLKPVFKENGRVTAGNSSPLTDGASMVLLANQQKLDDLDLTPLAYLGAYAEI' A
#
# COMPACT_ATOMS: atom_id res chain seq x y z
N GLU A 1 4.41 5.30 -5.33
CA GLU A 1 4.51 5.32 -6.81
C GLU A 1 3.48 4.36 -7.35
N TYR A 2 2.88 4.67 -8.50
CA TYR A 2 1.94 3.78 -9.16
C TYR A 2 2.19 3.82 -10.67
N THR A 3 1.90 2.70 -11.33
CA THR A 3 1.87 2.61 -12.79
C THR A 3 0.40 2.65 -13.22
N PRO A 4 -0.04 3.60 -14.06
CA PRO A 4 -1.43 3.65 -14.50
C PRO A 4 -1.86 2.33 -15.15
N VAL A 5 -3.00 1.80 -14.73
CA VAL A 5 -3.54 0.52 -15.22
C VAL A 5 -4.77 0.79 -16.08
N LYS A 6 -4.82 0.20 -17.28
CA LYS A 6 -6.02 0.23 -18.11
C LYS A 6 -6.96 -0.92 -17.72
N LEU A 7 -8.16 -0.57 -17.29
CA LEU A 7 -9.24 -1.51 -17.01
C LEU A 7 -10.42 -1.19 -17.92
N ASN A 8 -10.65 -2.03 -18.93
CA ASN A 8 -11.60 -1.76 -20.01
C ASN A 8 -11.31 -0.41 -20.69
N GLU A 9 -12.29 0.50 -20.74
CA GLU A 9 -12.15 1.84 -21.30
C GLU A 9 -11.70 2.90 -20.27
N LYS A 10 -11.36 2.49 -19.05
CA LYS A 10 -10.92 3.39 -17.97
C LYS A 10 -9.43 3.24 -17.69
N VAL A 11 -8.81 4.35 -17.28
CA VAL A 11 -7.45 4.36 -16.73
C VAL A 11 -7.58 4.56 -15.22
N LEU A 12 -6.97 3.66 -14.45
CA LEU A 12 -6.81 3.79 -13.01
C LEU A 12 -5.43 4.38 -12.75
N ASP A 13 -5.40 5.57 -12.15
CA ASP A 13 -4.20 6.39 -11.94
C ASP A 13 -4.15 7.01 -10.54
N HIS A 14 -4.93 6.50 -9.60
CA HIS A 14 -4.91 6.92 -8.20
C HIS A 14 -5.46 5.81 -7.30
N ASP A 15 -5.16 5.90 -6.01
CA ASP A 15 -5.68 4.97 -5.02
C ASP A 15 -7.15 5.26 -4.71
N GLU A 16 -8.03 4.33 -5.02
CA GLU A 16 -9.48 4.45 -4.79
C GLU A 16 -9.85 4.37 -3.29
N THR A 17 -8.95 3.86 -2.46
CA THR A 17 -9.19 3.60 -1.03
C THR A 17 -9.13 4.85 -0.16
N ILE A 18 -8.59 5.94 -0.68
CA ILE A 18 -8.45 7.22 0.04
C ILE A 18 -9.83 7.87 0.21
N ARG A 19 -10.17 8.21 1.46
CA ARG A 19 -11.44 8.83 1.84
C ARG A 19 -11.22 10.27 2.32
N PRO A 20 -11.29 11.29 1.44
CA PRO A 20 -10.93 12.67 1.78
C PRO A 20 -11.89 13.33 2.77
N ASP A 21 -13.09 12.78 2.94
CA ASP A 21 -14.13 13.21 3.86
C ASP A 21 -14.00 12.59 5.27
N THR A 22 -12.94 11.81 5.53
CA THR A 22 -12.69 11.21 6.85
C THR A 22 -12.49 12.28 7.91
N SER A 23 -13.22 12.18 9.02
CA SER A 23 -13.10 13.07 10.18
C SER A 23 -13.14 12.30 11.50
N LEU A 24 -12.62 12.89 12.58
CA LEU A 24 -12.68 12.26 13.91
C LEU A 24 -14.11 12.01 14.36
N ASP A 25 -15.03 12.93 14.07
CA ASP A 25 -16.44 12.79 14.40
C ASP A 25 -17.06 11.59 13.67
N ALA A 26 -16.81 11.46 12.36
CA ALA A 26 -17.30 10.33 11.57
C ALA A 26 -16.71 8.99 12.05
N LEU A 27 -15.41 8.96 12.35
CA LEU A 27 -14.75 7.76 12.88
C LEU A 27 -15.27 7.37 14.26
N GLY A 28 -15.59 8.34 15.12
CA GLY A 28 -16.12 8.12 16.47
C GLY A 28 -17.50 7.48 16.50
N GLN A 29 -18.27 7.57 15.41
CA GLN A 29 -19.59 6.94 15.29
C GLN A 29 -19.53 5.46 14.87
N LEU A 30 -18.37 4.96 14.47
CA LEU A 30 -18.23 3.58 13.98
C LEU A 30 -18.27 2.57 15.12
N LYS A 31 -19.08 1.51 14.95
CA LYS A 31 -19.19 0.43 15.94
C LYS A 31 -17.98 -0.51 15.87
N PRO A 32 -17.51 -1.06 17.01
CA PRO A 32 -16.53 -2.14 17.02
C PRO A 32 -17.06 -3.39 16.30
N VAL A 33 -16.23 -4.04 15.48
CA VAL A 33 -16.67 -5.16 14.62
C VAL A 33 -16.16 -6.53 15.05
N PHE A 34 -15.13 -6.61 15.90
CA PHE A 34 -14.52 -7.89 16.32
C PHE A 34 -14.89 -8.34 17.74
N LYS A 35 -15.16 -7.40 18.64
CA LYS A 35 -15.45 -7.69 20.06
C LYS A 35 -16.43 -6.68 20.62
N GLU A 36 -17.36 -7.14 21.44
CA GLU A 36 -18.22 -6.27 22.25
C GLU A 36 -17.36 -5.38 23.18
N ASN A 37 -17.66 -4.08 23.21
CA ASN A 37 -16.84 -3.05 23.88
C ASN A 37 -15.36 -3.01 23.40
N GLY A 38 -15.10 -3.48 22.17
CA GLY A 38 -13.79 -3.39 21.53
C GLY A 38 -13.45 -1.99 21.02
N ARG A 39 -12.25 -1.82 20.46
CA ARG A 39 -11.76 -0.55 19.89
C ARG A 39 -11.54 -0.58 18.38
N VAL A 40 -11.57 -1.77 17.78
CA VAL A 40 -11.29 -1.96 16.36
C VAL A 40 -12.58 -1.80 15.57
N THR A 41 -12.59 -0.84 14.65
CA THR A 41 -13.71 -0.49 13.77
C THR A 41 -13.24 -0.57 12.32
N ALA A 42 -14.19 -0.52 11.37
CA ALA A 42 -13.83 -0.49 9.95
C ALA A 42 -12.98 0.74 9.56
N GLY A 43 -13.07 1.85 10.30
CA GLY A 43 -12.37 3.10 9.97
C GLY A 43 -10.93 3.16 10.49
N ASN A 44 -10.55 2.31 11.44
CA ASN A 44 -9.18 2.23 11.95
C ASN A 44 -8.46 0.93 11.57
N SER A 45 -9.04 0.18 10.64
CA SER A 45 -8.48 -1.04 10.08
C SER A 45 -8.01 -0.79 8.65
N SER A 46 -7.10 -1.63 8.15
CA SER A 46 -6.73 -1.61 6.73
C SER A 46 -7.97 -1.93 5.86
N PRO A 47 -8.16 -1.22 4.73
CA PRO A 47 -9.20 -1.58 3.78
C PRO A 47 -8.90 -2.95 3.13
N LEU A 48 -9.94 -3.60 2.62
CA LEU A 48 -9.76 -4.70 1.68
C LEU A 48 -9.40 -4.11 0.31
N THR A 49 -8.28 -4.51 -0.25
CA THR A 49 -7.72 -3.90 -1.47
C THR A 49 -7.30 -4.95 -2.48
N ASP A 50 -7.50 -4.64 -3.76
CA ASP A 50 -6.93 -5.37 -4.88
C ASP A 50 -5.76 -4.56 -5.45
N GLY A 51 -4.57 -5.17 -5.51
CA GLY A 51 -3.36 -4.48 -5.96
C GLY A 51 -2.19 -5.43 -6.15
N ALA A 52 -1.17 -4.95 -6.88
CA ALA A 52 0.07 -5.67 -7.13
C ALA A 52 1.27 -4.72 -7.04
N SER A 53 2.41 -5.25 -6.60
CA SER A 53 3.68 -4.52 -6.54
C SER A 53 4.84 -5.43 -6.93
N MET A 54 5.95 -4.82 -7.34
CA MET A 54 7.18 -5.54 -7.72
C MET A 54 8.39 -4.71 -7.31
N VAL A 55 9.47 -5.40 -6.94
CA VAL A 55 10.80 -4.82 -6.73
C VAL A 55 11.80 -5.60 -7.57
N LEU A 56 12.64 -4.90 -8.33
CA LEU A 56 13.77 -5.50 -9.04
C LEU A 56 15.01 -5.45 -8.15
N LEU A 57 15.61 -6.61 -7.88
CA LEU A 57 16.87 -6.73 -7.15
C LEU A 57 18.00 -7.06 -8.12
N ALA A 58 19.17 -6.49 -7.87
CA ALA A 58 20.40 -6.76 -8.61
C ALA A 58 21.59 -6.78 -7.66
N ASN A 59 22.65 -7.49 -8.05
CA ASN A 59 23.94 -7.39 -7.38
C ASN A 59 24.74 -6.18 -7.90
N GLN A 60 25.79 -5.79 -7.18
CA GLN A 60 26.60 -4.62 -7.54
C GLN A 60 27.23 -4.76 -8.94
N GLN A 61 27.74 -5.95 -9.28
CA GLN A 61 28.34 -6.20 -10.60
C GLN A 61 27.37 -5.87 -11.74
N LYS A 62 26.11 -6.29 -11.62
CA LYS A 62 25.11 -6.06 -12.67
C LYS A 62 24.73 -4.59 -12.80
N LEU A 63 24.79 -3.82 -11.71
CA LEU A 63 24.60 -2.38 -11.72
C LEU A 63 25.75 -1.68 -12.44
N ASP A 64 26.99 -2.08 -12.14
CA ASP A 64 28.20 -1.53 -12.76
C ASP A 64 28.25 -1.83 -14.27
N ASP A 65 27.95 -3.07 -14.67
CA ASP A 65 27.92 -3.49 -16.07
C ASP A 65 26.90 -2.70 -16.93
N LEU A 66 25.83 -2.21 -16.29
CA LEU A 66 24.72 -1.51 -16.94
C LEU A 66 24.72 0.00 -16.69
N ASP A 67 25.69 0.53 -15.95
CA ASP A 67 25.77 1.93 -15.52
C ASP A 67 24.46 2.42 -14.85
N LEU A 68 23.91 1.58 -13.95
CA LEU A 68 22.66 1.86 -13.24
C LEU A 68 22.92 2.28 -11.79
N THR A 69 22.22 3.33 -11.34
CA THR A 69 22.22 3.75 -9.94
C THR A 69 21.03 3.10 -9.20
N PRO A 70 21.25 2.38 -8.08
CA PRO A 70 20.17 1.76 -7.32
C PRO A 70 19.35 2.80 -6.54
N LEU A 71 18.05 2.52 -6.35
CA LEU A 71 17.18 3.36 -5.50
C LEU A 71 17.42 3.15 -4.00
N ALA A 72 17.81 1.94 -3.60
CA ALA A 72 18.10 1.56 -2.23
C ALA A 72 18.94 0.27 -2.18
N TYR A 73 19.50 -0.03 -1.00
CA TYR A 73 20.19 -1.28 -0.71
C TYR A 73 19.39 -2.14 0.27
N LEU A 74 19.27 -3.44 -0.02
CA LEU A 74 18.68 -4.39 0.92
C LEU A 74 19.70 -4.73 2.01
N GLY A 75 19.43 -4.31 3.25
CA GLY A 75 20.32 -4.53 4.39
C GLY A 75 20.09 -5.88 5.06
N ALA A 76 19.17 -5.93 6.03
CA ALA A 76 18.79 -7.16 6.74
C ALA A 76 17.28 -7.37 6.65
N TYR A 77 16.85 -8.62 6.76
CA TYR A 77 15.46 -9.01 6.93
C TYR A 77 15.35 -10.01 8.08
N ALA A 78 14.16 -10.09 8.67
CA ALA A 78 13.82 -11.12 9.64
C ALA A 78 12.46 -11.71 9.23
N GLU A 79 12.36 -13.02 9.38
CA GLU A 79 11.12 -13.78 9.23
C GLU A 79 10.80 -14.37 10.60
N ILE A 80 9.54 -14.28 11.02
CA ILE A 80 9.03 -14.77 12.31
C ILE A 80 8.07 -15.91 12.05
#